data_AF-A0A9W3P785-F1
#
_entry.id   AF-A0A9W3P785-F1
#
_cell.length_a   1.000
_cell.length_b   1.000
_cell.length_c   1.000
_cell.angle_alpha   90.00
_cell.angle_beta   90.00
_cell.angle_gamma   90.00
#
_symmetry.space_group_name_H-M   'P 1'
#
loop_
_entity.id
_entity.type
_entity.pdbx_description
1 polymer ?
#
loop_
_entity_poly.entity_id
_entity_poly.type
_entity_poly.pdbx_seq_one_letter_code
_entity_poly.pdbx_strand_id
1 'polypeptide(L)'
;MSVEKRMEELRQMEVETPEQLKVRATNELVLPSTWKVSNETRGMINQSMEIYNTKHGLYASVPMLCQGESCPYASVCPLLDGGMDPSGSRCPLEIGLIMKRVDEYQKEFHVADNDVVDMSLIKDLVDYDVQLFRAENRIAMQGDFIEDVVVSVTDNGQEITAPQISKAAEYKEKIMTKKHKVLQLMHSTRSDKAGDRLTLTLDPSSYASQLMSQIASTMEPGQIFDAEFDEVGE
;
A
#
# COMPACT_ATOMS: atom_id res chain seq x y z
N MET A 1 9.35 -0.99 55.87
CA MET A 1 10.33 -1.72 55.04
C MET A 1 11.73 -1.37 55.53
N SER A 2 12.60 -2.36 55.76
CA SER A 2 13.98 -2.11 56.24
C SER A 2 14.76 -1.29 55.22
N VAL A 3 15.60 -0.36 55.70
CA VAL A 3 16.50 0.48 54.88
C VAL A 3 17.37 -0.38 53.97
N GLU A 4 17.73 -1.58 54.43
CA GLU A 4 18.51 -2.57 53.67
C GLU A 4 17.76 -3.05 52.43
N LYS A 5 16.44 -3.25 52.53
CA LYS A 5 15.62 -3.70 51.40
C LYS A 5 15.51 -2.62 50.31
N ARG A 6 15.47 -1.35 50.71
CA ARG A 6 15.51 -0.19 49.80
C ARG A 6 16.88 0.00 49.14
N MET A 7 17.96 -0.29 49.87
CA MET A 7 19.32 -0.23 49.33
C MET A 7 19.63 -1.37 48.36
N GLU A 8 19.00 -2.54 48.54
CA GLU A 8 19.10 -3.65 47.60
C GLU A 8 18.31 -3.37 46.31
N GLU A 9 17.11 -2.80 46.42
CA GLU A 9 16.30 -2.33 45.26
C GLU A 9 17.05 -1.28 44.42
N LEU A 10 17.73 -0.32 45.07
CA LEU A 10 18.54 0.70 44.38
C LEU A 10 19.79 0.13 43.70
N ARG A 11 20.33 -0.99 44.18
CA ARG A 11 21.48 -1.68 43.55
C ARG A 11 21.08 -2.54 42.34
N GLN A 12 19.81 -2.94 42.28
CA GLN A 12 19.25 -3.73 41.17
C GLN A 12 18.72 -2.85 40.04
N MET A 13 18.69 -1.53 40.20
CA MET A 13 18.45 -0.61 39.09
C MET A 13 19.71 -0.55 38.22
N GLU A 14 19.65 -1.12 37.02
CA GLU A 14 20.68 -0.91 36.00
C GLU A 14 20.76 0.59 35.68
N VAL A 15 21.85 1.23 36.13
CA VAL A 15 22.12 2.62 35.81
C VAL A 15 22.64 2.65 34.38
N GLU A 16 21.82 3.17 33.46
CA GLU A 16 22.19 3.36 32.05
C GLU A 16 23.52 4.11 31.93
N THR A 17 24.41 3.61 31.07
CA THR A 17 25.72 4.23 30.86
C THR A 17 25.59 5.60 30.17
N PRO A 18 26.55 6.52 30.37
CA PRO A 18 26.54 7.85 29.72
C PRO A 18 26.49 7.79 28.18
N GLU A 19 27.00 6.72 27.58
CA GLU A 19 26.91 6.49 26.13
C GLU A 19 25.50 6.09 25.69
N GLN A 20 24.81 5.22 26.45
CA GLN A 20 23.41 4.87 26.21
C GLN A 20 22.50 6.09 26.34
N LEU A 21 22.75 6.95 27.33
CA LEU A 21 22.04 8.23 27.51
C LEU A 21 22.28 9.20 26.33
N LYS A 22 23.51 9.25 25.79
CA LYS A 22 23.84 10.07 24.61
C LYS A 22 23.21 9.55 23.32
N VAL A 23 23.19 8.23 23.11
CA VAL A 23 22.52 7.59 21.96
C VAL A 23 21.02 7.84 22.01
N ARG A 24 20.40 7.75 23.19
CA ARG A 24 18.99 8.09 23.40
C ARG A 24 18.70 9.57 23.13
N ALA A 25 19.55 10.47 23.63
CA ALA A 25 19.41 11.92 23.41
C ALA A 25 19.63 12.33 21.95
N THR A 26 20.47 11.61 21.19
CA THR A 26 20.67 11.85 19.76
C THR A 26 19.57 11.26 18.89
N ASN A 27 18.84 10.24 19.37
CA ASN A 27 17.64 9.68 18.75
C ASN A 27 16.34 10.39 19.18
N GLU A 28 16.42 11.55 19.84
CA GLU A 28 15.22 12.26 20.27
C GLU A 28 14.47 12.81 19.04
N LEU A 29 13.30 12.22 18.77
CA LEU A 29 12.48 12.55 17.62
C LEU A 29 12.09 14.04 17.67
N VAL A 30 12.63 14.84 16.75
CA VAL A 30 12.31 16.26 16.65
C VAL A 30 10.93 16.42 16.01
N LEU A 31 9.93 16.62 16.86
CA LEU A 31 8.54 16.75 16.45
C LEU A 31 8.14 18.23 16.29
N PRO A 32 7.33 18.58 15.28
CA PRO A 32 6.75 19.92 15.18
C PRO A 32 6.01 20.31 16.46
N SER A 33 6.30 21.51 16.97
CA SER A 33 5.68 22.04 18.19
C SER A 33 4.16 22.21 18.08
N THR A 34 3.65 22.36 16.86
CA THR A 34 2.22 22.47 16.54
C THR A 34 1.43 21.20 16.85
N TRP A 35 2.08 20.03 16.89
CA TRP A 35 1.43 18.75 17.17
C TRP A 35 1.14 18.54 18.67
N LYS A 36 1.63 19.44 19.55
CA LYS A 36 1.33 19.44 21.00
C LYS A 36 1.51 18.07 21.68
N VAL A 37 2.60 17.38 21.33
CA VAL A 37 2.87 16.01 21.78
C VAL A 37 3.42 15.98 23.20
N SER A 38 2.82 15.18 24.08
CA SER A 38 3.30 14.95 25.45
C SER A 38 4.50 13.99 25.48
N ASN A 39 5.27 13.97 26.58
CA ASN A 39 6.41 13.06 26.73
C ASN A 39 6.00 11.58 26.68
N GLU A 40 4.85 11.22 27.23
CA GLU A 40 4.31 9.86 27.14
C GLU A 40 3.95 9.52 25.69
N THR A 41 3.31 10.45 24.99
CA THR A 41 2.95 10.29 23.58
C THR A 41 4.18 10.17 22.68
N ARG A 42 5.32 10.78 23.02
CA ARG A 42 6.59 10.59 22.28
C ARG A 42 7.05 9.14 22.29
N GLY A 43 6.94 8.45 23.43
CA GLY A 43 7.25 7.02 23.51
C GLY A 43 6.35 6.16 22.63
N MET A 44 5.05 6.49 22.59
CA MET A 44 4.07 5.82 21.72
C MET A 44 4.35 6.07 20.23
N ILE A 45 4.79 7.27 19.85
CA ILE A 45 5.18 7.59 18.47
C ILE A 45 6.40 6.75 18.05
N ASN A 46 7.40 6.61 18.91
CA ASN A 46 8.57 5.78 18.63
C ASN A 46 8.17 4.31 18.42
N GLN A 47 7.33 3.76 19.31
CA GLN A 47 6.81 2.40 19.15
C GLN A 47 6.00 2.24 17.86
N SER A 48 5.19 3.25 17.50
CA SER A 48 4.44 3.27 16.25
C SER A 48 5.36 3.26 15.02
N MET A 49 6.44 4.04 15.05
CA MET A 49 7.45 4.04 13.98
C MET A 49 8.14 2.69 13.84
N GLU A 50 8.47 2.01 14.95
CA GLU A 50 9.04 0.66 14.92
C GLU A 50 8.10 -0.33 14.23
N ILE A 51 6.79 -0.25 14.49
CA ILE A 51 5.78 -1.08 13.82
C ILE A 51 5.82 -0.82 12.31
N TYR A 52 5.84 0.44 11.87
CA TYR A 52 5.85 0.79 10.44
C TYR A 52 7.18 0.44 9.74
N ASN A 53 8.28 0.37 10.48
CA ASN A 53 9.58 -0.06 9.96
C ASN A 53 9.67 -1.57 9.75
N THR A 54 8.71 -2.36 10.25
CA THR A 54 8.66 -3.80 9.95
C THR A 54 8.25 -4.04 8.50
N LYS A 55 8.73 -5.15 7.91
CA LYS A 55 8.41 -5.55 6.52
C LYS A 55 6.90 -5.55 6.21
N HIS A 56 6.08 -5.88 7.20
CA HIS A 56 4.63 -5.98 7.04
C HIS A 56 3.84 -4.89 7.78
N GLY A 57 4.51 -3.89 8.35
CA GLY A 57 3.89 -2.82 9.15
C GLY A 57 2.83 -2.05 8.39
N LEU A 58 3.07 -1.80 7.09
CA LEU A 58 2.16 -1.09 6.20
C LEU A 58 0.82 -1.80 5.97
N TYR A 59 0.76 -3.12 6.21
CA TYR A 59 -0.41 -3.97 5.96
C TYR A 59 -1.09 -4.45 7.25
N ALA A 60 -0.57 -4.08 8.43
CA ALA A 60 -1.01 -4.60 9.72
C ALA A 60 -2.49 -4.34 10.03
N SER A 61 -3.07 -3.30 9.42
CA SER A 61 -4.49 -2.93 9.60
C SER A 61 -5.44 -3.58 8.60
N VAL A 62 -4.95 -4.19 7.52
CA VAL A 62 -5.76 -4.75 6.42
C VAL A 62 -6.58 -5.97 6.86
N PRO A 63 -6.00 -6.96 7.59
CA PRO A 63 -6.79 -8.10 8.04
C PRO A 63 -7.93 -7.69 8.96
N MET A 64 -9.10 -8.29 8.81
CA MET A 64 -10.20 -8.10 9.77
C MET A 64 -9.89 -8.78 11.10
N LEU A 65 -10.60 -8.40 12.16
CA LEU A 65 -10.55 -9.12 13.42
C LEU A 65 -11.33 -10.44 13.29
N CYS A 66 -10.76 -11.52 13.81
CA CYS A 66 -11.42 -12.81 13.90
C CYS A 66 -12.49 -12.77 15.00
N GLN A 67 -13.71 -13.18 14.63
CA GLN A 67 -14.88 -13.26 15.51
C GLN A 67 -15.33 -14.71 15.76
N GLY A 68 -14.51 -15.70 15.40
CA GLY A 68 -14.83 -17.11 15.54
C GLY A 68 -16.16 -17.47 14.86
N GLU A 69 -17.02 -18.16 15.58
CA GLU A 69 -18.38 -18.52 15.15
C GLU A 69 -19.26 -17.33 14.76
N SER A 70 -18.98 -16.13 15.31
CA SER A 70 -19.73 -14.90 14.96
C SER A 70 -19.19 -14.21 13.70
N CYS A 71 -18.15 -14.75 13.06
CA CYS A 71 -17.60 -14.20 11.83
C CYS A 71 -18.62 -14.30 10.68
N PRO A 72 -18.77 -13.25 9.84
CA PRO A 72 -19.63 -13.30 8.65
C PRO A 72 -19.28 -14.40 7.64
N TYR A 73 -18.08 -14.99 7.76
CA TYR A 73 -17.55 -16.04 6.89
C TYR A 73 -17.37 -17.37 7.63
N ALA A 74 -17.93 -17.53 8.84
CA ALA A 74 -17.70 -18.71 9.67
C ALA A 74 -18.03 -20.03 8.95
N SER A 75 -19.14 -20.06 8.20
CA SER A 75 -19.62 -21.25 7.47
C SER A 75 -18.73 -21.72 6.30
N VAL A 76 -17.75 -20.89 5.90
CA VAL A 76 -16.79 -21.21 4.83
C VAL A 76 -15.35 -21.07 5.30
N CYS A 77 -15.14 -20.94 6.62
CA CYS A 77 -13.82 -20.72 7.19
C CYS A 77 -13.12 -22.07 7.46
N PRO A 78 -12.07 -22.43 6.68
CA PRO A 78 -11.40 -23.72 6.84
C PRO A 78 -10.69 -23.88 8.19
N LEU A 79 -10.37 -22.78 8.89
CA LEU A 79 -9.75 -22.84 10.21
C LEU A 79 -10.76 -23.26 11.28
N LEU A 80 -11.99 -22.74 11.23
CA LEU A 80 -13.05 -23.12 12.17
C LEU A 80 -13.50 -24.55 11.89
N ASP A 81 -13.65 -24.94 10.61
CA ASP A 81 -13.93 -26.33 10.22
C ASP A 81 -12.86 -27.31 10.77
N GLY A 82 -11.60 -26.86 10.85
CA GLY A 82 -10.48 -27.59 11.42
C GLY A 82 -10.36 -27.51 12.95
N GLY A 83 -11.31 -26.87 13.65
CA GLY A 83 -11.29 -26.70 15.11
C GLY A 83 -10.25 -25.70 15.62
N MET A 84 -9.74 -24.82 14.77
CA MET A 84 -8.80 -23.75 15.13
C MET A 84 -9.53 -22.42 15.18
N ASP A 85 -9.82 -21.93 16.40
CA ASP A 85 -10.44 -20.62 16.63
C ASP A 85 -9.42 -19.58 17.14
N PRO A 86 -8.97 -18.64 16.28
CA PRO A 86 -8.04 -17.57 16.65
C PRO A 86 -8.78 -16.28 17.06
N SER A 87 -10.01 -16.37 17.57
CA SER A 87 -10.84 -15.24 18.00
C SER A 87 -10.07 -14.20 18.83
N GLY A 88 -10.33 -12.92 18.54
CA GLY A 88 -9.66 -11.78 19.19
C GLY A 88 -8.34 -11.36 18.52
N SER A 89 -7.76 -12.18 17.66
CA SER A 89 -6.63 -11.80 16.81
C SER A 89 -7.08 -11.34 15.41
N ARG A 90 -6.13 -10.84 14.61
CA ARG A 90 -6.35 -10.55 13.18
C ARG A 90 -6.52 -11.87 12.40
N CYS A 91 -7.37 -11.88 11.37
CA CYS A 91 -7.72 -13.07 10.60
C CYS A 91 -6.47 -13.76 10.00
N PRO A 92 -6.15 -15.01 10.40
CA PRO A 92 -4.92 -15.66 9.94
C PRO A 92 -4.92 -16.00 8.44
N LEU A 93 -6.09 -16.27 7.85
CA LEU A 93 -6.22 -16.52 6.41
C LEU A 93 -5.82 -15.28 5.60
N GLU A 94 -6.27 -14.11 6.04
CA GLU A 94 -5.94 -12.84 5.38
C GLU A 94 -4.48 -12.46 5.62
N ILE A 95 -3.94 -12.70 6.82
CA ILE A 95 -2.51 -12.51 7.08
C ILE A 95 -1.67 -13.36 6.14
N GLY A 96 -1.99 -14.65 6.00
CA GLY A 96 -1.29 -15.56 5.09
C GLY A 96 -1.38 -15.10 3.63
N LEU A 97 -2.56 -14.63 3.20
CA LEU A 97 -2.75 -14.06 1.86
C LEU A 97 -1.88 -12.82 1.64
N ILE A 98 -1.86 -11.88 2.58
CA ILE A 98 -1.05 -10.66 2.52
C ILE A 98 0.43 -11.02 2.41
N MET A 99 0.94 -11.86 3.30
CA MET A 99 2.35 -12.23 3.32
C MET A 99 2.79 -12.84 1.99
N LYS A 100 1.97 -13.74 1.44
CA LYS A 100 2.21 -14.38 0.15
C LYS A 100 2.18 -13.36 -1.00
N ARG A 101 1.14 -12.52 -1.08
CA ARG A 101 0.96 -11.58 -2.19
C ARG A 101 2.00 -10.46 -2.20
N VAL A 102 2.40 -9.96 -1.04
CA VAL A 102 3.50 -8.98 -0.94
C VAL A 102 4.77 -9.56 -1.54
N ASP A 103 5.16 -10.77 -1.14
CA ASP A 103 6.37 -11.43 -1.65
C ASP A 103 6.30 -11.71 -3.16
N GLU A 104 5.13 -12.18 -3.65
CA GLU A 104 4.91 -12.40 -5.09
C GLU A 104 4.99 -11.11 -5.90
N TYR A 105 4.31 -10.04 -5.49
CA TYR A 105 4.38 -8.77 -6.21
C TYR A 105 5.76 -8.13 -6.13
N GLN A 106 6.44 -8.19 -4.98
CA GLN A 106 7.81 -7.69 -4.87
C GLN A 106 8.76 -8.41 -5.84
N LYS A 107 8.61 -9.74 -5.99
CA LYS A 107 9.42 -10.54 -6.92
C LYS A 107 9.09 -10.25 -8.37
N GLU A 108 7.81 -10.27 -8.74
CA GLU A 108 7.33 -10.03 -10.10
C GLU A 108 7.73 -8.64 -10.60
N PHE A 109 7.58 -7.65 -9.72
CA PHE A 109 7.94 -6.28 -10.03
C PHE A 109 9.40 -5.97 -9.65
N HIS A 110 10.21 -6.88 -9.11
CA HIS A 110 11.59 -6.53 -8.70
C HIS A 110 11.69 -5.25 -7.85
N VAL A 111 10.73 -5.05 -6.93
CA VAL A 111 10.64 -3.84 -6.09
C VAL A 111 11.49 -4.03 -4.84
N ALA A 112 12.32 -3.05 -4.53
CA ALA A 112 13.09 -3.05 -3.29
C ALA A 112 12.25 -2.55 -2.11
N ASP A 113 12.52 -3.04 -0.90
CA ASP A 113 11.77 -2.68 0.32
C ASP A 113 11.82 -1.17 0.64
N ASN A 114 12.82 -0.45 0.14
CA ASN A 114 12.98 0.99 0.33
C ASN A 114 12.29 1.86 -0.75
N ASP A 115 11.72 1.26 -1.80
CA ASP A 115 10.97 1.99 -2.83
C ASP A 115 9.55 2.29 -2.32
N VAL A 116 9.42 3.41 -1.60
CA VAL A 116 8.17 3.78 -0.91
C VAL A 116 6.98 3.89 -1.87
N VAL A 117 7.20 4.36 -3.10
CA VAL A 117 6.12 4.56 -4.08
C VAL A 117 5.62 3.21 -4.57
N ASP A 118 6.52 2.35 -5.03
CA ASP A 118 6.16 1.03 -5.55
C ASP A 118 5.61 0.14 -4.41
N MET A 119 6.17 0.24 -3.20
CA MET A 119 5.67 -0.47 -2.02
C MET A 119 4.26 -0.01 -1.60
N SER A 120 3.93 1.28 -1.74
CA SER A 120 2.58 1.79 -1.51
C SER A 120 1.59 1.21 -2.54
N LEU A 121 1.98 1.13 -3.81
CA LEU A 121 1.15 0.52 -4.85
C LEU A 121 0.95 -0.99 -4.62
N ILE A 122 2.00 -1.71 -4.18
CA ILE A 122 1.89 -3.11 -3.76
C ILE A 122 0.92 -3.24 -2.58
N LYS A 123 0.95 -2.32 -1.60
CA LYS A 123 -0.03 -2.30 -0.50
C LYS A 123 -1.46 -2.14 -0.99
N ASP A 124 -1.72 -1.29 -1.97
CA ASP A 124 -3.06 -1.17 -2.51
C ASP A 124 -3.49 -2.42 -3.30
N LEU A 125 -2.58 -3.05 -4.05
CA LEU A 125 -2.86 -4.35 -4.71
C LEU A 125 -3.25 -5.44 -3.71
N VAL A 126 -2.48 -5.56 -2.64
CA VAL A 126 -2.69 -6.59 -1.61
C VAL A 126 -3.98 -6.33 -0.82
N ASP A 127 -4.28 -5.07 -0.51
CA ASP A 127 -5.56 -4.68 0.10
C ASP A 127 -6.75 -5.06 -0.81
N TYR A 128 -6.63 -4.82 -2.12
CA TYR A 128 -7.64 -5.28 -3.09
C TYR A 128 -7.73 -6.80 -3.18
N ASP A 129 -6.64 -7.54 -3.05
CA ASP A 129 -6.67 -9.01 -3.01
C ASP A 129 -7.45 -9.53 -1.80
N VAL A 130 -7.27 -8.92 -0.62
CA VAL A 130 -8.04 -9.26 0.58
C VAL A 130 -9.53 -8.92 0.40
N GLN A 131 -9.83 -7.75 -0.18
CA GLN A 131 -11.22 -7.36 -0.47
C GLN A 131 -11.89 -8.28 -1.49
N LEU A 132 -11.16 -8.73 -2.53
CA LEU A 132 -11.64 -9.71 -3.49
C LEU A 132 -11.92 -11.06 -2.82
N PHE A 133 -10.99 -11.54 -1.98
CA PHE A 133 -11.19 -12.77 -1.20
C PHE A 133 -12.48 -12.73 -0.36
N ARG A 134 -12.73 -11.62 0.32
CA ARG A 134 -13.98 -11.39 1.08
C ARG A 134 -15.21 -11.41 0.19
N ALA A 135 -15.19 -10.67 -0.92
CA ALA A 135 -16.30 -10.59 -1.86
C ALA A 135 -16.61 -11.96 -2.49
N GLU A 136 -15.59 -12.72 -2.85
CA GLU A 136 -15.71 -14.07 -3.42
C GLU A 136 -16.33 -15.05 -2.43
N ASN A 137 -15.87 -15.06 -1.17
CA ASN A 137 -16.50 -15.87 -0.13
C ASN A 137 -17.95 -15.47 0.11
N ARG A 138 -18.27 -14.16 0.08
CA ARG A 138 -19.64 -13.69 0.23
C ARG A 138 -20.56 -14.19 -0.88
N ILE A 139 -20.09 -14.11 -2.13
CA ILE A 139 -20.81 -14.62 -3.29
C ILE A 139 -20.98 -16.14 -3.20
N ALA A 140 -19.92 -16.86 -2.80
CA ALA A 140 -19.97 -18.32 -2.67
C ALA A 140 -20.97 -18.77 -1.60
N MET A 141 -21.05 -18.06 -0.47
CA MET A 141 -22.04 -18.33 0.58
C MET A 141 -23.47 -18.07 0.12
N GLN A 142 -23.69 -17.03 -0.69
CA GLN A 142 -25.00 -16.68 -1.20
C GLN A 142 -25.48 -17.66 -2.29
N GLY A 143 -24.56 -18.20 -3.09
CA GLY A 143 -24.84 -19.23 -4.10
C GLY A 143 -25.44 -18.70 -5.42
N ASP A 144 -25.88 -17.45 -5.46
CA ASP A 144 -26.39 -16.76 -6.66
C ASP A 144 -25.86 -15.32 -6.72
N PHE A 145 -25.85 -14.73 -7.91
CA PHE A 145 -25.49 -13.34 -8.14
C PHE A 145 -26.69 -12.40 -8.05
N ILE A 146 -27.92 -12.91 -8.06
CA ILE A 146 -29.16 -12.12 -7.98
C ILE A 146 -29.71 -12.18 -6.55
N GLU A 147 -30.09 -11.02 -6.00
CA GLU A 147 -30.78 -10.85 -4.73
C GLU A 147 -32.13 -10.19 -4.95
N ASP A 148 -33.16 -10.70 -4.28
CA ASP A 148 -34.45 -10.00 -4.19
C ASP A 148 -34.34 -8.88 -3.14
N VAL A 149 -34.18 -7.64 -3.62
CA VAL A 149 -34.05 -6.46 -2.77
C VAL A 149 -35.41 -5.80 -2.60
N VAL A 150 -35.77 -5.45 -1.36
CA VAL A 150 -37.01 -4.69 -1.07
C VAL A 150 -36.87 -3.28 -1.63
N VAL A 151 -37.72 -2.93 -2.60
CA VAL A 151 -37.70 -1.62 -3.29
C VAL A 151 -38.70 -0.66 -2.64
N SER A 152 -39.84 -1.16 -2.18
CA SER A 152 -40.85 -0.35 -1.51
C SER A 152 -41.67 -1.19 -0.55
N VAL A 153 -42.19 -0.54 0.49
CA VAL A 153 -43.18 -1.12 1.40
C VAL A 153 -44.51 -0.44 1.11
N THR A 154 -45.55 -1.22 0.84
CA THR A 154 -46.91 -0.70 0.67
C THR A 154 -47.47 -0.19 2.00
N ASP A 155 -48.51 0.64 1.96
CA ASP A 155 -49.18 1.16 3.17
C ASP A 155 -49.72 0.05 4.10
N ASN A 156 -49.93 -1.15 3.55
CA ASN A 156 -50.35 -2.35 4.28
C ASN A 156 -49.18 -3.16 4.88
N GLY A 157 -47.95 -2.65 4.78
CA GLY A 157 -46.74 -3.32 5.29
C GLY A 157 -46.24 -4.48 4.41
N GLN A 158 -46.75 -4.67 3.19
CA GLN A 158 -46.23 -5.68 2.27
C GLN A 158 -45.01 -5.14 1.51
N GLU A 159 -43.93 -5.91 1.54
CA GLU A 159 -42.69 -5.63 0.82
C GLU A 159 -42.83 -6.00 -0.66
N ILE A 160 -42.48 -5.06 -1.54
CA ILE A 160 -42.31 -5.29 -2.97
C ILE A 160 -40.83 -5.47 -3.23
N THR A 161 -40.45 -6.66 -3.65
CA THR A 161 -39.07 -7.01 -4.01
C THR A 161 -38.84 -6.91 -5.51
N ALA A 162 -37.60 -6.60 -5.88
CA ALA A 162 -37.15 -6.68 -7.27
C ALA A 162 -35.80 -7.41 -7.33
N PRO A 163 -35.59 -8.27 -8.35
CA PRO A 163 -34.32 -8.93 -8.55
C PRO A 163 -33.25 -7.91 -8.95
N GLN A 164 -32.18 -7.83 -8.17
CA GLN A 164 -31.02 -6.98 -8.44
C GLN A 164 -29.73 -7.80 -8.35
N ILE A 165 -28.65 -7.29 -8.94
CA ILE A 165 -27.32 -7.87 -8.74
C ILE A 165 -26.95 -7.70 -7.26
N SER A 166 -26.39 -8.76 -6.66
CA SER A 166 -25.95 -8.74 -5.28
C SER A 166 -24.92 -7.64 -5.03
N LYS A 167 -24.99 -7.02 -3.85
CA LYS A 167 -24.00 -5.98 -3.48
C LYS A 167 -22.58 -6.51 -3.42
N ALA A 168 -22.40 -7.80 -3.14
CA ALA A 168 -21.10 -8.45 -3.18
C ALA A 168 -20.52 -8.51 -4.62
N ALA A 169 -21.35 -8.80 -5.63
CA ALA A 169 -20.93 -8.82 -7.02
C ALA A 169 -20.61 -7.40 -7.56
N GLU A 170 -21.46 -6.41 -7.28
CA GLU A 170 -21.18 -5.00 -7.60
C GLU A 170 -19.86 -4.53 -6.96
N TYR A 171 -19.64 -4.90 -5.70
CA TYR A 171 -18.42 -4.57 -4.98
C TYR A 171 -17.20 -5.24 -5.60
N LYS A 172 -17.29 -6.53 -5.96
CA LYS A 172 -16.21 -7.27 -6.64
C LYS A 172 -15.77 -6.56 -7.92
N GLU A 173 -16.71 -6.14 -8.76
CA GLU A 173 -16.42 -5.43 -10.02
C GLU A 173 -15.68 -4.11 -9.77
N LYS A 174 -16.13 -3.34 -8.76
CA LYS A 174 -15.49 -2.08 -8.35
C LYS A 174 -14.05 -2.30 -7.90
N ILE A 175 -13.78 -3.35 -7.11
CA ILE A 175 -12.43 -3.67 -6.63
C ILE A 175 -11.55 -4.17 -7.77
N MET A 176 -12.04 -5.03 -8.66
CA MET A 176 -11.28 -5.45 -9.85
C MET A 176 -10.87 -4.26 -10.71
N THR A 177 -11.77 -3.32 -10.94
CA THR A 177 -11.47 -2.10 -11.71
C THR A 177 -10.35 -1.29 -11.07
N LYS A 178 -10.36 -1.14 -9.73
CA LYS A 178 -9.29 -0.46 -9.01
C LYS A 178 -7.97 -1.22 -9.08
N LYS A 179 -8.00 -2.55 -8.92
CA LYS A 179 -6.82 -3.41 -9.04
C LYS A 179 -6.16 -3.27 -10.41
N HIS A 180 -6.93 -3.30 -11.49
CA HIS A 180 -6.40 -3.09 -12.85
C HIS A 180 -5.75 -1.71 -13.01
N LYS A 181 -6.34 -0.65 -12.44
CA LYS A 181 -5.74 0.69 -12.46
C LYS A 181 -4.40 0.73 -11.73
N VAL A 182 -4.29 0.10 -10.57
CA VAL A 182 -3.01 0.05 -9.84
C VAL A 182 -1.96 -0.75 -10.61
N LEU A 183 -2.33 -1.87 -11.24
CA LEU A 183 -1.42 -2.61 -12.12
C LEU A 183 -0.94 -1.75 -13.29
N GLN A 184 -1.83 -0.97 -13.92
CA GLN A 184 -1.45 -0.02 -14.98
C GLN A 184 -0.47 1.04 -14.47
N LEU A 185 -0.71 1.61 -13.28
CA LEU A 185 0.19 2.59 -12.66
C LEU A 185 1.56 1.99 -12.30
N MET A 186 1.60 0.72 -11.87
CA MET A 186 2.85 0.00 -11.61
C MET A 186 3.67 -0.18 -12.90
N HIS A 187 3.03 -0.44 -14.03
CA HIS A 187 3.72 -0.51 -15.31
C HIS A 187 4.18 0.87 -15.80
N SER A 188 3.37 1.92 -15.64
CA SER A 188 3.72 3.28 -16.10
C SER A 188 4.86 3.91 -15.29
N THR A 189 4.83 3.80 -13.96
CA THR A 189 5.91 4.30 -13.09
C THR A 189 7.27 3.69 -13.46
N ARG A 190 7.29 2.46 -13.97
CA ARG A 190 8.50 1.79 -14.46
C ARG A 190 8.95 2.25 -15.82
N SER A 191 8.02 2.45 -16.76
CA SER A 191 8.38 3.04 -18.06
C SER A 191 8.95 4.44 -17.86
N ASP A 192 8.44 5.18 -16.89
CA ASP A 192 8.93 6.51 -16.54
C ASP A 192 10.32 6.44 -15.89
N LYS A 193 10.54 5.57 -14.89
CA LYS A 193 11.87 5.32 -14.31
C LYS A 193 12.90 4.86 -15.36
N ALA A 194 12.49 4.03 -16.32
CA ALA A 194 13.36 3.56 -17.40
C ALA A 194 13.65 4.64 -18.44
N GLY A 195 12.65 5.44 -18.81
CA GLY A 195 12.77 6.59 -19.70
C GLY A 195 13.68 7.66 -19.12
N ASP A 196 13.49 8.01 -17.84
CA ASP A 196 14.30 9.00 -17.13
C ASP A 196 15.77 8.58 -17.04
N ARG A 197 16.04 7.28 -16.90
CA ARG A 197 17.41 6.73 -16.96
C ARG A 197 18.05 6.88 -18.34
N LEU A 198 17.26 6.80 -19.41
CA LEU A 198 17.72 7.00 -20.79
C LEU A 198 18.01 8.48 -21.06
N THR A 199 17.15 9.37 -20.58
CA THR A 199 17.30 10.83 -20.71
C THR A 199 18.50 11.35 -19.93
N LEU A 200 18.80 10.79 -18.75
CA LEU A 200 19.99 11.16 -17.98
C LEU A 200 21.31 10.74 -18.65
N THR A 201 21.31 9.66 -19.45
CA THR A 201 22.51 9.23 -20.21
C THR A 201 22.74 10.02 -21.50
N LEU A 202 21.73 10.71 -22.02
CA LEU A 202 21.81 11.56 -23.20
C LEU A 202 21.49 12.98 -22.78
N ASP A 203 22.48 13.70 -22.24
CA ASP A 203 22.35 15.16 -22.08
C ASP A 203 21.92 15.75 -23.44
N PRO A 204 20.75 16.43 -23.52
CA PRO A 204 20.23 17.00 -24.75
C PRO A 204 21.25 17.91 -25.44
N SER A 205 22.09 18.59 -24.64
CA SER A 205 23.16 19.48 -25.10
C SER A 205 24.27 18.68 -25.80
N SER A 206 24.67 17.56 -25.21
CA SER A 206 25.68 16.65 -25.76
C SER A 206 25.19 15.94 -27.02
N TYR A 207 23.92 15.50 -27.06
CA TYR A 207 23.31 14.92 -28.27
C TYR A 207 23.16 15.96 -29.39
N ALA A 208 22.68 17.16 -29.08
CA ALA A 208 22.59 18.26 -30.05
C ALA A 208 23.98 18.66 -30.58
N SER A 209 25.01 18.66 -29.73
CA SER A 209 26.39 18.93 -30.14
C SER A 209 26.94 17.86 -31.09
N GLN A 210 26.65 16.58 -30.81
CA GLN A 210 27.03 15.48 -31.71
C GLN A 210 26.32 15.59 -33.04
N LEU A 211 25.00 15.86 -33.04
CA LEU A 211 24.22 16.03 -34.26
C LEU A 211 24.74 17.22 -35.09
N MET A 212 25.01 18.36 -34.44
CA MET A 212 25.59 19.54 -35.09
C MET A 212 26.99 19.26 -35.64
N SER A 213 27.83 18.51 -34.92
CA SER A 213 29.15 18.11 -35.40
C SER A 213 29.07 17.19 -36.61
N GLN A 214 28.09 16.29 -36.61
CA GLN A 214 27.85 15.34 -37.69
C GLN A 214 27.30 16.08 -38.93
N ILE A 215 26.33 16.97 -38.74
CA ILE A 215 25.81 17.87 -39.78
C ILE A 215 26.93 18.72 -40.38
N ALA A 216 27.79 19.32 -39.55
CA ALA A 216 28.94 20.11 -40.00
C ALA A 216 29.97 19.27 -40.78
N SER A 217 30.12 17.99 -40.44
CA SER A 217 31.01 17.07 -41.18
C SER A 217 30.43 16.59 -42.51
N THR A 218 29.10 16.55 -42.63
CA THR A 218 28.39 16.11 -43.84
C THR A 218 27.96 17.27 -44.74
N MET A 219 27.96 18.51 -44.23
CA MET A 219 27.71 19.71 -45.04
C MET A 219 28.94 20.00 -45.88
N GLU A 220 28.86 19.74 -47.18
CA GLU A 220 29.80 20.28 -48.14
C GLU A 220 29.66 21.82 -48.19
N PRO A 221 30.78 22.58 -48.23
CA PRO A 221 30.73 24.04 -48.27
C PRO A 221 30.11 24.51 -49.59
N GLY A 222 28.84 24.92 -49.56
CA GLY A 222 28.21 25.62 -50.69
C GLY A 222 26.71 25.40 -50.93
N GLN A 223 26.01 24.52 -50.21
CA GLN A 223 24.55 24.38 -50.38
C GLN A 223 23.78 25.41 -49.56
N ILE A 224 23.58 26.58 -50.18
CA ILE A 224 22.62 27.58 -49.72
C ILE A 224 21.23 27.05 -50.13
N PHE A 225 20.41 26.66 -49.17
CA PHE A 225 18.98 26.49 -49.40
C PHE A 225 18.35 27.87 -49.25
N ASP A 226 18.05 28.51 -50.38
CA ASP A 226 17.18 29.69 -50.37
C ASP A 226 15.80 29.25 -49.91
N ALA A 227 15.43 29.68 -48.71
CA ALA A 227 14.08 29.52 -48.20
C ALA A 227 13.19 30.52 -48.94
N GLU A 228 12.48 30.05 -49.97
CA GLU A 228 11.40 30.82 -50.58
C GLU A 228 10.31 31.02 -49.51
N PHE A 229 10.20 32.25 -49.02
CA PHE A 229 9.15 32.71 -48.13
C PHE A 229 7.95 33.10 -48.99
N ASP A 230 6.94 32.23 -49.08
CA ASP A 230 5.64 32.64 -49.61
C ASP A 230 4.90 33.41 -48.51
N GLU A 231 4.77 34.72 -48.70
CA GLU A 231 3.86 35.54 -47.90
C GLU A 231 2.42 35.08 -48.17
N VAL A 232 1.84 34.39 -47.19
CA VAL A 232 0.41 34.09 -47.19
C VAL A 232 -0.31 35.42 -46.93
N GLY A 233 -0.78 36.04 -48.01
CA GLY A 233 -1.56 37.28 -47.99
C GLY A 233 -2.86 37.16 -47.21
N GLU A 234 -3.26 38.30 -46.63
CA GLU A 234 -4.41 38.55 -45.74
C GLU A 234 -5.77 37.98 -46.18
#